data_AF-A0A2J7PC15-F1
#
_entry.id   AF-A0A2J7PC15-F1
#
_cell.length_a   1.000
_cell.length_b   1.000
_cell.length_c   1.000
_cell.angle_alpha   90.00
_cell.angle_beta   90.00
_cell.angle_gamma   90.00
#
_symmetry.space_group_name_H-M   'P 1'
#
loop_
_entity.id
_entity.type
_entity.pdbx_description
1 polymer ?
#
loop_
_entity_poly.entity_id
_entity_poly.type
_entity_poly.pdbx_seq_one_letter_code
_entity_poly.pdbx_strand_id
1 'polypeptide(L)'
;MFIEQCNQCGHQFVRKHPTSTVGQKCLETPCPGFRRNGRPCRGKLHDTILDWEHSLPENDLGMADFHSCIADLSICLGTTLQIVPSGNLPLYTKKFGGRLVICNLQPTKHDRKADLIIHSYVDDVMVQLMKLLDLPIPEYSREKDPTKLVSGDSGAYTDWTIPDSNVKIMRTLYEEKCCKQSKKRACKTDIERKDDLHFEQQKRKKPKEEEMYKNSICTSQTQDVTEIVTHGLESKSNVTAAVKGDQEDVRDNTEYEVKIENDSEGKSEVIIQHPQDIPPSELQHEVGVIEVHCH
;
A
#
# COMPACT_ATOMS: atom_id res chain seq x y z
N MET A 1 19.43 7.19 -8.27
CA MET A 1 20.91 7.04 -8.29
C MET A 1 21.50 7.08 -9.69
N PHE A 2 20.95 6.37 -10.69
CA PHE A 2 21.45 6.41 -12.07
C PHE A 2 20.70 7.41 -12.97
N ILE A 3 19.92 8.30 -12.38
CA ILE A 3 19.10 9.26 -13.10
C ILE A 3 19.50 10.65 -12.62
N GLU A 4 19.61 11.57 -13.56
CA GLU A 4 19.82 12.99 -13.30
C GLU A 4 18.72 13.81 -13.94
N GLN A 5 18.37 14.94 -13.34
CA GLN A 5 17.29 15.80 -13.80
C GLN A 5 17.80 17.21 -14.08
N CYS A 6 17.37 17.79 -15.20
CA CYS A 6 17.69 19.17 -15.54
C CYS A 6 16.82 20.15 -14.74
N ASN A 7 17.44 21.11 -14.05
CA ASN A 7 16.73 22.14 -13.29
C ASN A 7 15.94 23.17 -14.13
N GLN A 8 16.15 23.19 -15.46
CA GLN A 8 15.52 24.18 -16.36
C GLN A 8 14.43 23.58 -17.24
N CYS A 9 14.66 22.40 -17.81
CA CYS A 9 13.68 21.74 -18.69
C CYS A 9 12.93 20.60 -18.01
N GLY A 10 13.36 20.15 -16.83
CA GLY A 10 12.73 19.05 -16.10
C GLY A 10 13.01 17.66 -16.65
N HIS A 11 13.66 17.53 -17.82
CA HIS A 11 13.98 16.22 -18.39
C HIS A 11 14.95 15.44 -17.51
N GLN A 12 14.72 14.13 -17.47
CA GLN A 12 15.51 13.14 -16.76
C GLN A 12 16.34 12.31 -17.74
N PHE A 13 17.58 12.04 -17.39
CA PHE A 13 18.53 11.31 -18.23
C PHE A 13 19.15 10.16 -17.44
N VAL A 14 19.29 8.99 -18.09
CA VAL A 14 19.95 7.83 -17.49
C VAL A 14 21.47 7.94 -17.63
N ARG A 15 22.19 7.61 -16.56
CA ARG A 15 23.65 7.58 -16.48
C ARG A 15 24.16 6.15 -16.44
N LYS A 16 25.38 5.95 -16.96
CA LYS A 16 26.11 4.67 -16.87
C LYS A 16 26.62 4.37 -15.46
N HIS A 17 27.00 5.42 -14.74
CA HIS A 17 27.55 5.36 -13.40
C HIS A 17 26.65 6.10 -12.42
N PRO A 18 26.63 5.69 -11.14
CA PRO A 18 25.83 6.37 -10.12
C PRO A 18 26.24 7.84 -9.99
N THR A 19 25.31 8.67 -9.54
CA THR A 19 25.60 10.07 -9.20
C THR A 19 26.60 10.16 -8.05
N SER A 20 27.47 11.16 -8.09
CA SER A 20 28.46 11.43 -7.03
C SER A 20 27.87 12.16 -5.82
N THR A 21 26.62 12.63 -5.92
CA THR A 21 25.94 13.41 -4.89
C THR A 21 24.60 12.78 -4.51
N VAL A 22 24.08 13.23 -3.36
CA VAL A 22 22.76 12.94 -2.82
C VAL A 22 22.09 14.24 -2.37
N GLY A 23 20.76 14.26 -2.40
CA GLY A 23 19.97 15.40 -1.92
C GLY A 23 19.73 16.45 -3.00
N GLN A 24 19.44 16.03 -4.23
CA GLN A 24 19.11 16.90 -5.37
C GLN A 24 20.15 18.00 -5.64
N LYS A 25 21.43 17.67 -5.50
CA LYS A 25 22.55 18.60 -5.67
C LYS A 25 22.91 18.75 -7.14
N CYS A 26 23.44 19.91 -7.49
CA CYS A 26 23.94 20.20 -8.83
C CYS A 26 25.18 19.33 -9.13
N LEU A 27 25.17 18.67 -10.29
CA LEU A 27 26.25 17.83 -10.79
C LEU A 27 27.23 18.58 -11.70
N GLU A 28 27.03 19.89 -11.87
CA GLU A 28 27.80 20.76 -12.77
C GLU A 28 27.86 20.30 -14.24
N THR A 29 27.05 19.31 -14.61
CA THR A 29 26.96 18.75 -15.96
C THR A 29 25.91 19.53 -16.76
N PRO A 30 26.21 20.00 -17.98
CA PRO A 30 25.24 20.70 -18.82
C PRO A 30 24.16 19.74 -19.33
N CYS A 31 22.93 20.24 -19.45
CA CYS A 31 21.82 19.46 -19.98
C CYS A 31 22.01 19.13 -21.47
N PRO A 32 21.91 17.86 -21.89
CA PRO A 32 22.02 17.48 -23.30
C PRO A 32 20.72 17.70 -24.09
N GLY A 33 19.61 17.98 -23.41
CA GLY A 33 18.29 18.12 -24.02
C GLY A 33 18.09 19.43 -24.79
N PHE A 34 17.03 19.44 -25.60
CA PHE A 34 16.57 20.60 -26.35
C PHE A 34 15.25 21.12 -25.80
N ARG A 35 15.05 22.44 -25.84
CA ARG A 35 13.76 23.06 -25.51
C ARG A 35 12.77 22.88 -26.67
N ARG A 36 11.47 23.08 -26.40
CA ARG A 36 10.40 23.01 -27.42
C ARG A 36 10.63 23.90 -28.65
N ASN A 37 11.38 24.99 -28.50
CA ASN A 37 11.75 25.89 -29.60
C ASN A 37 13.00 25.44 -30.38
N GLY A 38 13.47 24.21 -30.17
CA GLY A 38 14.64 23.63 -30.85
C GLY A 38 15.99 24.13 -30.36
N ARG A 39 16.05 25.06 -29.39
CA ARG A 39 17.31 25.56 -28.84
C ARG A 39 17.88 24.59 -27.79
N PRO A 40 19.21 24.42 -27.72
CA PRO A 40 19.83 23.59 -26.69
C PRO A 40 19.50 24.15 -25.30
N CYS A 41 19.21 23.25 -24.36
CA CYS A 41 18.97 23.62 -22.99
C CYS A 41 20.26 24.13 -22.34
N ARG A 42 20.16 25.20 -21.54
CA ARG A 42 21.29 25.79 -20.79
C ARG A 42 21.23 25.47 -19.30
N GLY A 43 20.43 24.47 -18.93
CA GLY A 43 20.31 24.04 -17.54
C GLY A 43 21.47 23.14 -17.11
N LYS A 44 21.56 22.94 -15.80
CA LYS A 44 22.49 22.00 -15.18
C LYS A 44 21.72 20.80 -14.65
N LEU A 45 22.36 19.64 -14.72
CA LEU A 45 21.83 18.39 -14.22
C LEU A 45 22.03 18.31 -12.71
N HIS A 46 21.04 17.76 -12.01
CA HIS A 46 21.03 17.53 -10.58
C HIS A 46 20.75 16.04 -10.32
N ASP A 47 21.22 15.50 -9.20
CA ASP A 47 20.82 14.14 -8.81
C ASP A 47 19.32 14.08 -8.44
N THR A 48 18.74 12.89 -8.49
CA THR A 48 17.33 12.66 -8.12
C THR A 48 17.16 11.99 -6.77
N ILE A 49 18.23 11.90 -5.97
CA ILE A 49 18.20 11.22 -4.68
C ILE A 49 17.64 12.18 -3.64
N LEU A 50 16.54 11.80 -3.00
CA LEU A 50 15.89 12.62 -1.98
C LEU A 50 16.64 12.52 -0.64
N ASP A 51 16.75 13.67 0.02
CA ASP A 51 17.12 13.76 1.44
C ASP A 51 15.85 13.88 2.28
N TRP A 52 15.96 13.77 3.61
CA TRP A 52 14.82 13.71 4.53
C TRP A 52 13.84 14.88 4.43
N GLU A 53 14.33 16.07 4.11
CA GLU A 53 13.54 17.31 4.02
C GLU A 53 12.97 17.56 2.62
N HIS A 54 13.31 16.72 1.64
CA HIS A 54 12.86 16.90 0.26
C HIS A 54 11.45 16.34 0.04
N SER A 55 10.66 17.09 -0.72
CA SER A 55 9.39 16.60 -1.25
C SER A 55 9.61 15.54 -2.33
N LEU A 56 8.71 14.55 -2.38
CA LEU A 56 8.65 13.60 -3.49
C LEU A 56 8.34 14.31 -4.81
N PRO A 57 8.85 13.79 -5.95
CA PRO A 57 8.54 14.34 -7.25
C PRO A 57 7.04 14.22 -7.56
N GLU A 58 6.43 15.35 -7.93
CA GLU A 58 4.97 15.48 -8.08
C GLU A 58 4.40 14.59 -9.18
N ASN A 59 5.11 14.46 -10.30
CA ASN A 59 4.66 13.62 -11.43
C ASN A 59 4.64 12.14 -11.06
N ASP A 60 5.72 11.62 -10.46
CA ASP A 60 5.82 10.23 -10.03
C ASP A 60 4.81 9.93 -8.92
N LEU A 61 4.70 10.81 -7.91
CA LEU A 61 3.75 10.63 -6.82
C LEU A 61 2.31 10.68 -7.31
N GLY A 62 1.98 11.64 -8.18
CA GLY A 62 0.64 11.76 -8.78
C GLY A 62 0.28 10.54 -9.62
N MET A 63 1.21 10.05 -10.46
CA MET A 63 1.01 8.81 -11.21
C MET A 63 0.77 7.62 -10.30
N ALA A 64 1.62 7.46 -9.27
CA ALA A 64 1.50 6.36 -8.32
C ALA A 64 0.17 6.41 -7.54
N ASP A 65 -0.28 7.60 -7.14
CA ASP A 65 -1.57 7.82 -6.49
C ASP A 65 -2.74 7.42 -7.40
N PHE A 66 -2.75 7.91 -8.64
CA PHE A 66 -3.79 7.54 -9.61
C PHE A 66 -3.83 6.04 -9.86
N HIS A 67 -2.67 5.40 -10.06
CA HIS A 67 -2.58 3.94 -10.27
C HIS A 67 -3.11 3.17 -9.07
N SER A 68 -2.72 3.59 -7.86
CA SER A 68 -3.17 2.95 -6.63
C SER A 68 -4.68 3.08 -6.45
N CYS A 69 -5.27 4.22 -6.82
CA CYS A 69 -6.70 4.45 -6.72
C CYS A 69 -7.53 3.61 -7.71
N ILE A 70 -7.03 3.37 -8.92
CA ILE A 70 -7.78 2.62 -9.94
C ILE A 70 -7.55 1.11 -9.90
N ALA A 71 -6.49 0.66 -9.23
CA ALA A 71 -6.14 -0.74 -9.13
C ALA A 71 -7.22 -1.53 -8.38
N ASP A 72 -7.43 -2.76 -8.79
CA ASP A 72 -8.23 -3.77 -8.08
C ASP A 72 -7.36 -4.68 -7.19
N LEU A 73 -6.05 -4.67 -7.39
CA LEU A 73 -5.06 -5.39 -6.59
C LEU A 73 -3.79 -4.55 -6.43
N SER A 74 -3.29 -4.45 -5.20
CA SER A 74 -1.98 -3.87 -4.88
C SER A 74 -1.15 -4.90 -4.14
N ILE A 75 0.08 -5.13 -4.62
CA ILE A 75 1.02 -6.10 -4.05
C ILE A 75 2.25 -5.34 -3.57
N CYS A 76 2.54 -5.43 -2.27
CA CYS A 76 3.73 -4.83 -1.66
C CYS A 76 4.80 -5.90 -1.53
N LEU A 77 5.97 -5.70 -2.12
CA LEU A 77 7.09 -6.64 -2.07
C LEU A 77 8.28 -5.99 -1.36
N GLY A 78 8.77 -6.59 -0.28
CA GLY A 78 10.01 -6.19 0.37
C GLY A 78 10.03 -4.76 0.97
N THR A 79 8.89 -4.29 1.48
CA THR A 79 8.77 -2.94 2.06
C THR A 79 8.01 -2.96 3.39
N THR A 80 8.49 -2.20 4.36
CA THR A 80 7.86 -2.05 5.69
C THR A 80 6.70 -1.05 5.69
N LEU A 81 6.52 -0.30 4.59
CA LEU A 81 5.45 0.70 4.39
C LEU A 81 5.45 1.85 5.42
N GLN A 82 6.59 2.13 6.07
CA GLN A 82 6.67 3.13 7.13
C GLN A 82 6.77 4.57 6.61
N ILE A 83 7.44 4.78 5.48
CA ILE A 83 7.71 6.10 4.90
C ILE A 83 6.45 6.67 4.25
N VAL A 84 6.06 7.87 4.66
CA VAL A 84 4.86 8.58 4.16
C VAL A 84 5.32 9.67 3.19
N PRO A 85 4.61 9.88 2.06
CA PRO A 85 3.34 9.26 1.64
C PRO A 85 3.45 7.89 0.94
N SER A 86 4.62 7.45 0.49
CA SER A 86 4.77 6.26 -0.37
C SER A 86 4.16 4.97 0.21
N GLY A 87 4.36 4.70 1.50
CA GLY A 87 3.82 3.54 2.18
C GLY A 87 2.30 3.54 2.34
N ASN A 88 1.62 4.66 2.11
CA ASN A 88 0.16 4.73 2.13
C ASN A 88 -0.48 4.46 0.77
N LEU A 89 0.29 4.48 -0.33
CA LEU A 89 -0.23 4.27 -1.69
C LEU A 89 -1.05 2.97 -1.81
N PRO A 90 -0.59 1.80 -1.32
CA PRO A 90 -1.34 0.55 -1.42
C PRO A 90 -2.70 0.57 -0.70
N LEU A 91 -2.88 1.46 0.29
CA LEU A 91 -4.15 1.62 0.97
C LEU A 91 -5.22 2.28 0.11
N TYR A 92 -4.82 3.07 -0.90
CA TYR A 92 -5.79 3.66 -1.82
C TYR A 92 -6.51 2.57 -2.62
N THR A 93 -5.81 1.53 -3.05
CA THR A 93 -6.42 0.37 -3.69
C THR A 93 -7.51 -0.24 -2.82
N LYS A 94 -7.20 -0.48 -1.54
CA LYS A 94 -8.18 -1.00 -0.57
C LYS A 94 -9.38 -0.06 -0.37
N LYS A 95 -9.13 1.25 -0.28
CA LYS A 95 -10.17 2.29 -0.12
C LYS A 95 -11.15 2.33 -1.30
N PHE A 96 -10.68 2.07 -2.51
CA PHE A 96 -11.51 2.05 -3.71
C PHE A 96 -12.16 0.68 -3.99
N GLY A 97 -11.89 -0.33 -3.16
CA GLY A 97 -12.55 -1.64 -3.21
C GLY A 97 -11.68 -2.74 -3.83
N GLY A 98 -10.42 -2.47 -4.11
CA GLY A 98 -9.42 -3.48 -4.46
C GLY A 98 -8.91 -4.25 -3.25
N ARG A 99 -8.01 -5.20 -3.51
CA ARG A 99 -7.35 -6.04 -2.51
C ARG A 99 -5.91 -5.61 -2.28
N LEU A 100 -5.39 -5.86 -1.08
CA LEU A 100 -4.02 -5.56 -0.68
C LEU A 100 -3.31 -6.86 -0.28
N VAL A 101 -2.21 -7.17 -0.94
CA VAL A 101 -1.31 -8.28 -0.60
C VAL A 101 0.02 -7.71 -0.15
N ILE A 102 0.58 -8.25 0.92
CA ILE A 102 1.87 -7.84 1.46
C ILE A 102 2.78 -9.07 1.55
N CYS A 103 3.93 -9.02 0.89
CA CYS A 103 5.00 -10.01 1.00
C CYS A 103 6.23 -9.36 1.62
N ASN A 104 6.52 -9.68 2.87
CA ASN A 104 7.68 -9.17 3.58
C ASN A 104 8.09 -10.09 4.74
N LEU A 105 9.39 -10.23 4.98
CA LEU A 105 9.91 -11.02 6.09
C LEU A 105 9.55 -10.40 7.46
N GLN A 106 9.55 -9.07 7.53
CA GLN A 106 9.25 -8.32 8.76
C GLN A 106 7.81 -7.82 8.76
N PRO A 107 7.21 -7.59 9.94
CA PRO A 107 5.92 -6.92 10.05
C PRO A 107 5.93 -5.55 9.36
N THR A 108 4.82 -5.19 8.73
CA THR A 108 4.66 -3.89 8.06
C THR A 108 3.68 -2.99 8.80
N LYS A 109 3.73 -1.68 8.52
CA LYS A 109 2.83 -0.70 9.13
C LYS A 109 1.34 -1.01 8.88
N HIS A 110 1.02 -1.70 7.80
CA HIS A 110 -0.36 -1.88 7.32
C HIS A 110 -0.83 -3.33 7.27
N ASP A 111 -0.15 -4.25 7.96
CA ASP A 111 -0.51 -5.68 8.01
C ASP A 111 -2.00 -5.91 8.30
N ARG A 112 -2.55 -5.20 9.29
CA ARG A 112 -3.98 -5.31 9.67
C ARG A 112 -4.98 -4.95 8.58
N LYS A 113 -4.55 -4.29 7.50
CA LYS A 113 -5.40 -3.89 6.37
C LYS A 113 -5.21 -4.77 5.14
N ALA A 114 -4.21 -5.65 5.15
CA ALA A 114 -3.96 -6.57 4.06
C ALA A 114 -5.03 -7.67 4.01
N ASP A 115 -5.39 -8.08 2.80
CA ASP A 115 -6.22 -9.24 2.53
C ASP A 115 -5.40 -10.54 2.61
N LEU A 116 -4.11 -10.45 2.32
CA LEU A 116 -3.16 -11.57 2.41
C LEU A 116 -1.79 -11.05 2.83
N ILE A 117 -1.16 -11.73 3.78
CA ILE A 117 0.19 -11.47 4.24
C ILE A 117 1.02 -12.73 4.01
N ILE A 118 2.19 -12.57 3.40
CA ILE A 118 3.13 -13.65 3.10
C ILE A 118 4.46 -13.30 3.76
N HIS A 119 4.88 -14.13 4.72
CA HIS A 119 6.16 -13.99 5.42
C HIS A 119 7.20 -14.92 4.80
N SER A 120 7.76 -14.52 3.66
CA SER A 120 8.76 -15.31 2.94
C SER A 120 9.69 -14.42 2.12
N TYR A 121 10.72 -15.03 1.53
CA TYR A 121 11.58 -14.37 0.54
C TYR A 121 10.76 -14.08 -0.72
N VAL A 122 10.86 -12.83 -1.21
CA VAL A 122 10.10 -12.37 -2.38
C VAL A 122 10.45 -13.21 -3.62
N ASP A 123 11.70 -13.61 -3.78
CA ASP A 123 12.15 -14.42 -4.92
C ASP A 123 11.41 -15.76 -4.99
N ASP A 124 11.31 -16.48 -3.86
CA ASP A 124 10.60 -17.77 -3.80
C ASP A 124 9.12 -17.62 -4.14
N VAL A 125 8.48 -16.58 -3.60
CA VAL A 125 7.06 -16.27 -3.87
C VAL A 125 6.86 -15.94 -5.35
N MET A 126 7.74 -15.12 -5.95
CA MET A 126 7.63 -14.73 -7.36
C MET A 126 7.92 -15.90 -8.30
N VAL A 127 8.87 -16.79 -7.97
CA VAL A 127 9.12 -18.02 -8.75
C VAL A 127 7.90 -18.92 -8.76
N GLN A 128 7.26 -19.15 -7.61
CA GLN A 128 6.04 -19.95 -7.52
C GLN A 128 4.87 -19.28 -8.25
N LEU A 129 4.69 -17.97 -8.07
CA LEU A 129 3.65 -17.20 -8.74
C LEU A 129 3.79 -17.28 -10.27
N MET A 130 5.00 -17.07 -10.80
CA MET A 130 5.25 -17.11 -12.24
C MET A 130 5.03 -18.51 -12.84
N LYS A 131 5.35 -19.58 -12.09
CA LYS A 131 4.99 -20.96 -12.46
C LYS A 131 3.48 -21.17 -12.52
N LEU A 132 2.72 -20.65 -11.54
CA LEU A 132 1.26 -20.74 -11.53
C LEU A 132 0.60 -19.93 -12.66
N LEU A 133 1.20 -18.82 -13.06
CA LEU A 133 0.74 -17.99 -14.17
C LEU A 133 1.18 -18.50 -15.55
N ASP A 134 1.98 -19.57 -15.61
CA ASP A 134 2.59 -20.08 -16.85
C ASP A 134 3.41 -19.01 -17.61
N LEU A 135 4.13 -18.16 -16.85
CA LEU A 135 4.97 -17.10 -17.39
C LEU A 135 6.46 -17.37 -17.07
N PRO A 136 7.34 -17.46 -18.08
CA PRO A 136 8.77 -17.63 -17.83
C PRO A 136 9.37 -16.34 -17.26
N ILE A 137 10.27 -16.47 -16.28
CA ILE A 137 11.09 -15.36 -15.80
C ILE A 137 12.20 -15.13 -16.83
N PRO A 138 12.26 -13.95 -17.48
CA PRO A 138 13.26 -13.70 -18.51
C PRO A 138 14.66 -13.58 -17.91
N GLU A 139 15.66 -14.13 -18.59
CA GLU A 139 17.06 -13.90 -18.22
C GLU A 139 17.46 -12.44 -18.46
N TYR A 140 18.33 -11.94 -17.58
CA TYR A 140 18.87 -10.59 -17.70
C TYR A 140 19.70 -10.45 -18.99
N SER A 141 19.42 -9.40 -19.77
CA SER A 141 20.15 -9.06 -20.98
C SER A 141 20.76 -7.66 -20.84
N ARG A 142 22.08 -7.58 -20.99
CA ARG A 142 22.86 -6.34 -20.86
C ARG A 142 22.47 -5.30 -21.92
N GLU A 143 22.03 -5.78 -23.08
CA GLU A 143 21.63 -4.97 -24.23
C GLU A 143 20.31 -4.22 -23.99
N LYS A 144 19.47 -4.69 -23.06
CA LYS A 144 18.22 -4.02 -22.69
C LYS A 144 18.37 -3.08 -21.48
N ASP A 145 19.52 -3.11 -20.81
CA ASP A 145 19.76 -2.31 -19.62
C ASP A 145 20.05 -0.85 -20.01
N PRO A 146 19.17 0.12 -19.64
CA PRO A 146 19.32 1.51 -20.02
C PRO A 146 20.60 2.15 -19.47
N THR A 147 21.19 1.60 -18.40
CA THR A 147 22.47 2.07 -17.84
C THR A 147 23.67 1.58 -18.64
N LYS A 148 23.52 0.51 -19.43
CA LYS A 148 24.62 -0.06 -20.26
C LYS A 148 24.56 0.42 -21.70
N LEU A 149 23.38 0.84 -22.16
CA LEU A 149 23.17 1.42 -23.49
C LEU A 149 23.88 2.76 -23.69
N VAL A 150 24.19 3.48 -22.61
CA VAL A 150 24.97 4.73 -22.65
C VAL A 150 26.46 4.40 -22.88
N SER A 151 26.82 4.08 -24.12
CA SER A 151 28.18 3.73 -24.52
C SER A 151 28.78 4.80 -25.45
N GLY A 152 29.73 5.59 -24.92
CA GLY A 152 30.90 6.18 -25.61
C GLY A 152 30.71 7.04 -26.88
N ASP A 153 31.18 8.29 -26.81
CA ASP A 153 31.52 9.26 -27.87
C ASP A 153 30.43 9.83 -28.78
N SER A 154 29.34 9.12 -29.03
CA SER A 154 28.15 9.75 -29.61
C SER A 154 27.31 10.24 -28.44
N GLY A 155 26.93 11.51 -28.37
CA GLY A 155 26.12 12.11 -27.30
C GLY A 155 24.69 11.55 -27.13
N ALA A 156 24.50 10.26 -27.32
CA ALA A 156 23.28 9.52 -27.10
C ALA A 156 23.01 9.41 -25.60
N TYR A 157 21.91 10.03 -25.18
CA TYR A 157 21.36 9.93 -23.84
C TYR A 157 20.06 9.13 -23.90
N THR A 158 19.75 8.42 -22.81
CA THR A 158 18.44 7.79 -22.64
C THR A 158 17.55 8.74 -21.85
N ASP A 159 16.49 9.22 -22.48
CA ASP A 159 15.48 10.05 -21.81
C ASP A 159 14.61 9.15 -20.93
N TRP A 160 14.52 9.48 -19.63
CA TRP A 160 13.72 8.78 -18.63
C TRP A 160 12.50 9.59 -18.16
N THR A 161 12.27 10.75 -18.78
CA THR A 161 11.22 11.68 -18.35
C THR A 161 9.85 11.06 -18.55
N ILE A 162 9.04 11.03 -17.49
CA ILE A 162 7.62 10.69 -17.59
C ILE A 162 6.92 11.81 -18.38
N PRO A 163 6.31 11.53 -19.55
CA PRO A 163 5.65 12.57 -20.34
C PRO A 163 4.40 13.10 -19.62
N ASP A 164 4.21 14.43 -19.62
CA ASP A 164 3.01 15.07 -19.06
C ASP A 164 1.71 14.53 -19.66
N SER A 165 1.75 14.06 -20.92
CA SER A 165 0.60 13.42 -21.58
C SER A 165 0.15 12.16 -20.84
N ASN A 166 1.09 11.35 -20.36
CA ASN A 166 0.78 10.10 -19.65
C ASN A 166 0.14 10.41 -18.30
N VAL A 167 0.66 11.43 -17.60
CA VAL A 167 0.07 11.94 -16.35
C VAL A 167 -1.36 12.43 -16.56
N LYS A 168 -1.61 13.15 -17.66
CA LYS A 168 -2.97 13.62 -18.02
C LYS A 168 -3.92 12.47 -18.34
N ILE A 169 -3.49 11.51 -19.15
CA ILE A 169 -4.28 10.31 -19.49
C ILE A 169 -4.66 9.58 -18.20
N MET A 170 -3.69 9.37 -17.32
CA MET A 170 -3.91 8.65 -16.08
C MET A 170 -4.83 9.40 -15.12
N ARG A 171 -4.70 10.72 -15.03
CA ARG A 171 -5.62 11.57 -14.29
C ARG A 171 -7.05 11.44 -14.80
N THR A 172 -7.26 11.48 -16.12
CA THR A 172 -8.59 11.30 -16.72
C THR A 172 -9.17 9.92 -16.38
N LEU A 173 -8.39 8.86 -16.48
CA LEU A 173 -8.82 7.50 -16.09
C LEU A 173 -9.23 7.42 -14.61
N TYR A 174 -8.47 8.08 -13.73
CA TYR A 174 -8.80 8.20 -12.32
C TYR A 174 -10.12 8.95 -12.10
N GLU A 175 -10.31 10.12 -12.73
CA GLU A 175 -11.55 10.90 -12.62
C GLU A 175 -12.77 10.12 -13.11
N GLU A 176 -12.62 9.34 -14.18
CA GLU A 176 -13.68 8.51 -14.73
C GLU A 176 -14.07 7.34 -13.82
N LYS A 177 -13.10 6.61 -13.28
CA LYS A 177 -13.37 5.46 -12.41
C LYS A 177 -13.75 5.89 -11.00
N CYS A 178 -12.91 6.69 -10.34
CA CYS A 178 -12.99 6.93 -8.90
C CYS A 178 -13.98 8.05 -8.55
N CYS A 179 -14.05 9.15 -9.31
CA CYS A 179 -14.95 10.26 -8.99
C CYS A 179 -16.41 9.99 -9.40
N LYS A 180 -16.65 9.16 -10.43
CA LYS A 180 -18.02 8.68 -10.71
C LYS A 180 -18.49 7.69 -9.63
N GLN A 181 -17.57 6.88 -9.10
CA GLN A 181 -17.88 5.94 -8.02
C GLN A 181 -18.13 6.65 -6.68
N SER A 182 -17.43 7.75 -6.37
CA SER A 182 -17.76 8.59 -5.21
C SER A 182 -19.13 9.25 -5.33
N LYS A 183 -19.51 9.76 -6.52
CA LYS A 183 -20.85 10.29 -6.80
C LYS A 183 -21.94 9.23 -6.69
N LYS A 184 -21.68 8.00 -7.18
CA LYS A 184 -22.60 6.86 -7.02
C LYS A 184 -22.74 6.42 -5.56
N ARG A 185 -21.63 6.35 -4.81
CA ARG A 185 -21.65 6.03 -3.36
C ARG A 185 -22.40 7.10 -2.56
N ALA A 186 -22.16 8.39 -2.83
CA ALA A 186 -22.90 9.50 -2.22
C ALA A 186 -24.41 9.42 -2.53
N CYS A 187 -24.77 9.22 -3.80
CA CYS A 187 -26.17 9.05 -4.21
C CYS A 187 -26.83 7.81 -3.57
N LYS A 188 -26.10 6.70 -3.43
CA LYS A 188 -26.59 5.49 -2.76
C LYS A 188 -26.81 5.72 -1.25
N THR A 189 -25.86 6.35 -0.56
CA THR A 189 -26.05 6.72 0.85
C THR A 189 -27.19 7.72 1.07
N ASP A 190 -27.45 8.60 0.10
CA ASP A 190 -28.57 9.55 0.16
C ASP A 190 -29.93 8.88 -0.12
N ILE A 191 -29.96 7.79 -0.91
CA ILE A 191 -31.16 6.97 -1.12
C ILE A 191 -31.43 6.11 0.12
N GLU A 192 -30.43 5.43 0.66
CA GLU A 192 -30.57 4.62 1.88
C GLU A 192 -31.03 5.47 3.07
N ARG A 193 -30.48 6.68 3.25
CA ARG A 193 -30.98 7.63 4.27
C ARG A 193 -32.44 8.06 4.06
N LYS A 194 -32.90 8.18 2.81
CA LYS A 194 -34.30 8.53 2.50
C LYS A 194 -35.23 7.35 2.76
N ASP A 195 -34.80 6.14 2.46
CA ASP A 195 -35.56 4.91 2.73
C ASP A 195 -35.67 4.64 4.24
N ASP A 196 -34.61 4.92 5.02
CA ASP A 196 -34.62 4.87 6.49
C ASP A 196 -35.60 5.89 7.10
N LEU A 197 -35.58 7.13 6.60
CA LEU A 197 -36.53 8.18 7.02
C LEU A 197 -37.97 7.85 6.63
N HIS A 198 -38.18 7.20 5.48
CA HIS A 198 -39.50 6.77 5.02
C HIS A 198 -40.03 5.59 5.86
N PHE A 199 -39.16 4.66 6.27
CA PHE A 199 -39.48 3.55 7.17
C PHE A 199 -39.82 4.03 8.59
N GLU A 200 -39.12 5.04 9.13
CA GLU A 200 -39.46 5.67 10.41
C GLU A 200 -40.79 6.44 10.38
N GLN A 201 -41.10 7.13 9.28
CA GLN A 201 -42.37 7.87 9.14
C GLN A 201 -43.58 6.94 9.05
N GLN A 202 -43.43 5.74 8.48
CA GLN A 202 -44.50 4.74 8.42
C GLN A 202 -44.79 4.10 9.78
N LYS A 203 -43.80 3.93 10.66
CA LYS A 203 -44.02 3.48 12.05
C LYS A 203 -44.82 4.47 12.90
N ARG A 204 -44.86 5.76 12.51
CA ARG A 204 -45.59 6.81 13.26
C ARG A 204 -47.08 6.94 12.89
N LYS A 205 -47.63 6.11 11.99
CA LYS A 205 -49.05 6.20 11.59
C LYS A 205 -49.81 4.87 11.73
N LYS A 206 -50.49 4.68 12.88
CA LYS A 206 -51.82 4.02 13.05
C LYS A 206 -52.21 3.95 14.54
N PRO A 207 -53.52 3.87 14.90
CA PRO A 207 -54.58 4.86 14.73
C PRO A 207 -55.19 5.32 16.08
N LYS A 208 -56.04 6.36 16.05
CA LYS A 208 -56.78 6.91 17.21
C LYS A 208 -58.15 6.21 17.41
N GLU A 209 -58.49 5.90 18.65
CA GLU A 209 -59.85 5.72 19.24
C GLU A 209 -59.70 5.99 20.77
N GLU A 210 -60.21 7.12 21.30
CA GLU A 210 -61.43 7.26 22.17
C GLU A 210 -61.36 6.41 23.48
N GLU A 211 -61.58 6.86 24.71
CA GLU A 211 -62.11 8.10 25.30
C GLU A 211 -61.72 8.16 26.80
N MET A 212 -62.14 9.24 27.45
CA MET A 212 -61.80 9.87 28.73
C MET A 212 -62.29 9.16 30.02
N TYR A 213 -61.51 9.23 31.12
CA TYR A 213 -61.87 9.82 32.45
C TYR A 213 -61.46 9.04 33.75
N LYS A 214 -60.92 9.83 34.72
CA LYS A 214 -60.75 9.62 36.20
C LYS A 214 -59.77 8.53 36.68
N ASN A 215 -59.03 8.65 37.80
CA ASN A 215 -58.97 9.55 38.96
C ASN A 215 -57.62 9.25 39.69
N SER A 216 -56.86 10.26 40.15
CA SER A 216 -56.72 10.69 41.57
C SER A 216 -55.64 9.96 42.41
N ILE A 217 -55.02 10.75 43.32
CA ILE A 217 -54.14 10.43 44.48
C ILE A 217 -52.62 10.44 44.14
N CYS A 218 -51.86 11.53 44.36
CA CYS A 218 -51.31 12.12 45.63
C CYS A 218 -50.35 11.13 46.34
N THR A 219 -49.09 11.42 46.71
CA THR A 219 -48.62 12.43 47.68
C THR A 219 -47.08 12.37 47.76
N SER A 220 -46.44 13.56 47.92
CA SER A 220 -45.29 13.91 48.81
C SER A 220 -43.96 13.10 48.73
N GLN A 221 -42.75 13.63 48.91
CA GLN A 221 -42.25 14.75 49.72
C GLN A 221 -40.71 14.87 49.48
N THR A 222 -40.14 16.10 49.52
CA THR A 222 -38.84 16.58 50.11
C THR A 222 -37.51 15.81 49.89
N GLN A 223 -36.28 16.36 49.88
CA GLN A 223 -35.62 17.67 50.01
C GLN A 223 -34.10 17.49 49.64
N ASP A 224 -33.39 18.61 49.46
CA ASP A 224 -31.95 18.83 49.19
C ASP A 224 -30.92 17.95 49.93
N VAL A 225 -29.69 17.81 49.38
CA VAL A 225 -28.42 18.42 49.88
C VAL A 225 -27.27 18.19 48.87
N THR A 226 -26.46 19.24 48.68
CA THR A 226 -25.19 19.36 47.90
C THR A 226 -23.95 18.79 48.60
N GLU A 227 -22.94 18.32 47.85
CA GLU A 227 -21.54 18.23 48.33
C GLU A 227 -20.51 18.45 47.20
N ILE A 228 -19.41 19.12 47.55
CA ILE A 228 -18.28 19.56 46.70
C ILE A 228 -16.96 18.99 47.31
N VAL A 229 -15.94 18.84 46.45
CA VAL A 229 -14.47 18.82 46.68
C VAL A 229 -13.87 17.42 46.94
N THR A 230 -12.91 16.92 46.13
CA THR A 230 -11.46 17.15 46.34
C THR A 230 -10.56 16.56 45.22
N HIS A 231 -9.38 17.17 45.09
CA HIS A 231 -8.25 16.90 44.17
C HIS A 231 -7.21 15.89 44.72
N GLY A 232 -6.34 15.36 43.82
CA GLY A 232 -4.99 14.80 44.10
C GLY A 232 -4.76 13.44 43.41
N LEU A 233 -3.59 13.01 42.90
CA LEU A 233 -2.18 13.45 42.93
C LEU A 233 -1.39 12.62 41.88
N GLU A 234 -0.16 13.07 41.60
CA GLU A 234 0.84 12.63 40.60
C GLU A 234 1.56 11.31 40.91
N SER A 235 2.25 10.69 39.92
CA SER A 235 3.70 10.33 40.00
C SER A 235 4.31 9.72 38.71
N LYS A 236 5.62 9.93 38.53
CA LYS A 236 6.53 9.65 37.38
C LYS A 236 7.47 8.44 37.62
N SER A 237 8.27 8.08 36.58
CA SER A 237 9.63 7.44 36.54
C SER A 237 9.68 6.05 35.86
N ASN A 238 10.70 5.53 35.13
CA ASN A 238 12.01 5.93 34.53
C ASN A 238 12.41 4.80 33.50
N VAL A 239 12.90 5.05 32.26
CA VAL A 239 14.27 5.05 31.65
C VAL A 239 15.13 3.73 31.64
N THR A 240 15.83 3.50 30.50
CA THR A 240 17.08 2.71 30.16
C THR A 240 16.88 1.40 29.37
N ALA A 241 17.75 0.90 28.45
CA ALA A 241 18.94 1.35 27.70
C ALA A 241 19.26 0.30 26.58
N ALA A 242 20.16 0.65 25.64
CA ALA A 242 20.55 -0.07 24.42
C ALA A 242 21.66 -1.13 24.58
N VAL A 243 21.75 -2.10 23.64
CA VAL A 243 22.95 -2.94 23.38
C VAL A 243 23.11 -3.18 21.86
N LYS A 244 24.35 -3.09 21.37
CA LYS A 244 24.86 -3.37 20.00
C LYS A 244 25.48 -4.78 19.93
N GLY A 245 25.50 -5.40 18.75
CA GLY A 245 26.40 -6.51 18.38
C GLY A 245 26.31 -6.84 16.89
N ASP A 246 27.46 -6.89 16.22
CA ASP A 246 27.69 -7.29 14.82
C ASP A 246 27.92 -8.83 14.72
N GLN A 247 27.59 -9.51 13.60
CA GLN A 247 28.47 -10.44 12.80
C GLN A 247 27.72 -11.22 11.68
N GLU A 248 28.50 -11.74 10.71
CA GLU A 248 28.22 -12.19 9.33
C GLU A 248 27.61 -13.61 9.09
N ASP A 249 26.99 -13.77 7.91
CA ASP A 249 26.81 -14.92 6.96
C ASP A 249 26.70 -16.39 7.43
N VAL A 250 25.62 -17.11 7.02
CA VAL A 250 25.62 -18.47 6.40
C VAL A 250 24.28 -18.72 5.67
N ARG A 251 24.34 -19.19 4.41
CA ARG A 251 23.19 -19.73 3.63
C ARG A 251 22.96 -21.19 4.03
N ASP A 252 21.72 -21.58 4.36
CA ASP A 252 21.35 -22.99 4.46
C ASP A 252 20.00 -23.26 3.77
N ASN A 253 19.99 -24.28 2.91
CA ASN A 253 18.83 -24.73 2.15
C ASN A 253 18.07 -25.77 2.99
N THR A 254 16.93 -25.41 3.55
CA THR A 254 16.00 -26.37 4.17
C THR A 254 14.64 -26.30 3.48
N GLU A 255 14.17 -27.43 2.95
CA GLU A 255 12.82 -27.60 2.42
C GLU A 255 11.80 -27.60 3.58
N TYR A 256 10.69 -26.86 3.43
CA TYR A 256 9.60 -26.79 4.40
C TYR A 256 8.31 -27.34 3.78
N GLU A 257 7.57 -28.17 4.52
CA GLU A 257 6.22 -28.60 4.15
C GLU A 257 5.17 -27.59 4.65
N VAL A 258 4.22 -27.25 3.77
CA VAL A 258 3.12 -26.32 4.07
C VAL A 258 1.84 -27.14 4.27
N LYS A 259 1.24 -27.03 5.46
CA LYS A 259 -0.10 -27.57 5.74
C LYS A 259 -1.11 -26.43 5.87
N ILE A 260 -2.28 -26.62 5.27
CA ILE A 260 -3.40 -25.68 5.30
C ILE A 260 -4.49 -26.34 6.12
N GLU A 261 -4.80 -25.78 7.29
CA GLU A 261 -5.95 -26.19 8.10
C GLU A 261 -7.07 -25.15 7.94
N ASN A 262 -8.30 -25.65 7.86
CA ASN A 262 -9.50 -24.84 7.72
C ASN A 262 -10.35 -25.01 8.99
N ASP A 263 -10.53 -23.93 9.73
CA ASP A 263 -11.44 -23.91 10.88
C ASP A 263 -12.90 -23.77 10.43
N SER A 264 -13.83 -24.24 11.26
CA SER A 264 -15.28 -24.22 11.04
C SER A 264 -15.89 -22.81 10.90
N GLU A 265 -15.10 -21.75 11.05
CA GLU A 265 -15.47 -20.34 10.82
C GLU A 265 -14.87 -19.75 9.52
N GLY A 266 -14.23 -20.55 8.66
CA GLY A 266 -13.78 -20.12 7.33
C GLY A 266 -12.55 -19.20 7.32
N LYS A 267 -11.72 -19.24 8.36
CA LYS A 267 -10.36 -18.68 8.35
C LYS A 267 -9.39 -19.78 7.92
N SER A 268 -8.58 -19.49 6.91
CA SER A 268 -7.45 -20.29 6.47
C SER A 268 -6.18 -19.78 7.15
N GLU A 269 -5.57 -20.57 8.01
CA GLU A 269 -4.29 -20.28 8.64
C GLU A 269 -3.21 -21.15 7.98
N VAL A 270 -2.10 -20.53 7.56
CA VAL A 270 -0.98 -21.22 6.92
C VAL A 270 0.11 -21.39 7.97
N ILE A 271 0.28 -22.62 8.46
CA ILE A 271 1.28 -22.95 9.48
C ILE A 271 2.48 -23.59 8.78
N ILE A 272 3.64 -22.94 8.88
CA ILE A 272 4.91 -23.45 8.37
C ILE A 272 5.64 -24.14 9.53
N GLN A 273 5.77 -25.47 9.49
CA GLN A 273 6.41 -26.24 10.55
C GLN A 273 7.87 -26.56 10.22
N HIS A 274 8.72 -26.54 11.26
CA HIS A 274 10.13 -26.90 11.15
C HIS A 274 10.28 -28.44 11.21
N PRO A 275 11.21 -29.07 10.45
CA PRO A 275 11.37 -30.54 10.42
C PRO A 275 11.74 -31.21 11.76
N GLN A 276 11.97 -30.44 12.82
CA GLN A 276 12.41 -30.94 14.13
C GLN A 276 11.24 -31.22 15.08
N ASP A 277 10.00 -30.89 14.71
CA ASP A 277 8.81 -30.98 15.58
C ASP A 277 7.87 -32.16 15.25
N ILE A 278 8.29 -33.11 14.39
CA ILE A 278 7.48 -34.26 13.99
C ILE A 278 7.80 -35.49 14.87
N PRO A 279 6.86 -35.99 15.69
CA PRO A 279 7.02 -37.28 16.37
C PRO A 279 7.00 -38.44 15.34
N PRO A 280 7.88 -39.44 15.45
CA PRO A 280 8.11 -40.43 14.40
C PRO A 280 7.07 -41.57 14.37
N SER A 281 5.76 -41.26 14.32
CA SER A 281 4.71 -42.29 14.33
C SER A 281 3.67 -42.24 13.22
N GLU A 282 3.68 -41.26 12.31
CA GLU A 282 2.69 -41.23 11.21
C GLU A 282 3.33 -40.84 9.87
N LEU A 283 3.98 -41.83 9.25
CA LEU A 283 4.30 -41.84 7.83
C LEU A 283 3.67 -43.10 7.23
N GLN A 284 2.41 -42.97 6.80
CA GLN A 284 1.79 -43.91 5.86
C GLN A 284 1.06 -43.13 4.77
N HIS A 285 1.33 -43.58 3.54
CA HIS A 285 0.81 -43.11 2.26
C HIS A 285 -0.68 -42.76 2.24
N GLU A 286 -1.04 -41.71 1.49
CA GLU A 286 -2.19 -41.76 0.58
C GLU A 286 -2.06 -40.75 -0.55
N VAL A 287 -2.29 -41.24 -1.78
CA VAL A 287 -2.32 -40.48 -3.03
C VAL A 287 -3.76 -40.01 -3.22
N GLY A 288 -4.02 -38.70 -3.17
CA GLY A 288 -5.35 -38.12 -3.36
C GLY A 288 -5.42 -37.19 -4.57
N VAL A 289 -6.01 -37.67 -5.66
CA VAL A 289 -6.40 -36.86 -6.83
C VAL A 289 -7.61 -36.00 -6.45
N ILE A 290 -7.54 -34.68 -6.65
CA ILE A 290 -8.68 -33.77 -6.45
C ILE A 290 -9.21 -33.35 -7.82
N GLU A 291 -10.33 -33.96 -8.23
CA GLU A 291 -11.20 -33.46 -9.32
C GLU A 291 -12.02 -32.27 -8.81
N VAL A 292 -11.98 -31.16 -9.55
CA VAL A 292 -12.78 -29.97 -9.27
C VAL A 292 -13.99 -29.95 -10.20
N HIS A 293 -15.18 -30.22 -9.66
CA HIS A 293 -16.43 -29.97 -10.36
C HIS A 293 -16.89 -28.52 -10.11
N CYS A 294 -17.18 -27.84 -11.21
CA CYS A 294 -17.68 -26.47 -11.25
C CYS A 294 -19.22 -26.48 -11.20
N HIS A 295 -19.81 -25.72 -10.28
CA HIS A 295 -21.21 -25.30 -10.34
C HIS A 295 -21.31 -23.78 -10.18
#